data_AF-A0A8H5JC07-F1
#
_entry.id   AF-A0A8H5JC07-F1
#
_cell.length_a   1.000
_cell.length_b   1.000
_cell.length_c   1.000
_cell.angle_alpha   90.00
_cell.angle_beta   90.00
_cell.angle_gamma   90.00
#
_symmetry.space_group_name_H-M   'P 1'
#
loop_
_entity.id
_entity.type
_entity.pdbx_description
1 polymer ?
#
loop_
_entity_poly.entity_id
_entity_poly.type
_entity_poly.pdbx_seq_one_letter_code
_entity_poly.pdbx_strand_id
1 'polypeptide(L)'
;MASSAPKVAPPERRDPLDVIDKQADEIVALIKKSKHFIVFTGIPDFRGPEGAWTLRAQGRTRTGKSTSTLQAIPTPTHMALVELQNQGDLKYLVSQNCDGLHRRSGILRDRISELHGNSNREFCKDCGKEYIRDFRAVASYEKSVHDHRTGRKCTACGGNLHDTIINFGEFLPEEPLKLARSHAKKADLCIALGSSLSVPPASGIPETCGKSKRSKLIICNLQETFMEGLADMHVWAESDVLMTRVMDRLGYTIPSFILKRRLVIKLERDAHDRHIIVLTGVDDDGTPVTYLQSVKLEDSRRIVRSEPFSFVFREGLGTGAEVKFALEFMGHYNEPNVVIDYSVSEEDGAERVYDLSYDPRVSLSVNAFSLYESGTDNDVTKACDKAMSADIDCDREVISFLNGGWYGSLDSEALTDAVCTKACSQSLQDWYTNVSKDCEEDKARGGLRIWTGWNATCLKDTKTGRYCNDIIADFTDVGEDEELPHDELCHPCYVKRLEMYKPSPYALNIKWHEEQLELVHKKCASSTSTETAATTSSKSEPSGATTTAEASKTSQTASSEDKSVSSTRTPVQTTSSEPTASSTPKSAANFEQGEWFGSRALMLLLLMNLFFM
;
A
#
# COMPACT_ATOMS: atom_id res chain seq x y z
N MET A 1 -6.97 -20.10 -22.84
CA MET A 1 -6.37 -18.74 -22.80
C MET A 1 -4.87 -18.73 -23.05
N ALA A 2 -4.05 -19.62 -22.49
CA ALA A 2 -2.67 -19.80 -23.02
C ALA A 2 -2.68 -20.12 -24.54
N SER A 3 -3.76 -20.74 -25.02
CA SER A 3 -4.02 -21.02 -26.44
C SER A 3 -4.47 -19.81 -27.28
N SER A 4 -4.98 -18.73 -26.68
CA SER A 4 -5.52 -17.54 -27.38
C SER A 4 -4.72 -16.26 -27.09
N ALA A 5 -3.76 -16.34 -26.16
CA ALA A 5 -2.71 -15.36 -26.01
C ALA A 5 -1.61 -15.66 -27.04
N PRO A 6 -1.03 -14.65 -27.68
CA PRO A 6 0.04 -14.89 -28.63
C PRO A 6 1.26 -15.45 -27.88
N LYS A 7 1.89 -16.50 -28.41
CA LYS A 7 3.14 -17.05 -27.84
C LYS A 7 4.29 -16.04 -27.91
N VAL A 8 4.22 -15.12 -28.87
CA VAL A 8 5.14 -14.00 -29.06
C VAL A 8 4.31 -12.72 -28.95
N ALA A 9 4.59 -11.91 -27.93
CA ALA A 9 3.92 -10.63 -27.77
C ALA A 9 4.25 -9.70 -28.97
N PRO A 10 3.31 -8.86 -29.44
CA PRO A 10 3.63 -7.85 -30.43
C PRO A 10 4.80 -6.96 -29.95
N PRO A 11 5.65 -6.47 -30.87
CA PRO A 11 6.76 -5.61 -30.49
C PRO A 11 6.25 -4.34 -29.81
N GLU A 12 6.99 -3.87 -28.81
CA GLU A 12 6.73 -2.57 -28.20
C GLU A 12 7.32 -1.44 -29.06
N ARG A 13 6.56 -0.36 -29.24
CA ARG A 13 7.00 0.89 -29.83
C ARG A 13 6.96 1.99 -28.79
N ARG A 14 7.95 2.90 -28.87
CA ARG A 14 8.01 4.14 -28.08
C ARG A 14 8.30 5.30 -29.02
N ASP A 15 7.41 6.28 -29.05
CA ASP A 15 7.62 7.50 -29.82
C ASP A 15 8.59 8.44 -29.08
N PRO A 16 9.36 9.26 -29.82
CA PRO A 16 10.16 10.32 -29.22
C PRO A 16 9.31 11.29 -28.40
N LEU A 17 9.89 11.85 -27.33
CA LEU A 17 9.16 12.73 -26.41
C LEU A 17 8.56 13.97 -27.11
N ASP A 18 9.24 14.53 -28.11
CA ASP A 18 8.76 15.69 -28.87
C ASP A 18 7.53 15.36 -29.75
N VAL A 19 7.40 14.10 -30.18
CA VAL A 19 6.20 13.61 -30.88
C VAL A 19 5.06 13.46 -29.88
N ILE A 20 5.32 12.83 -28.73
CA ILE A 20 4.32 12.66 -27.66
C ILE A 20 3.85 14.03 -27.14
N ASP A 21 4.75 15.00 -27.05
CA ASP A 21 4.45 16.37 -26.66
C ASP A 21 3.45 17.06 -27.61
N LYS A 22 3.63 16.92 -28.93
CA LYS A 22 2.68 17.43 -29.94
C LYS A 22 1.34 16.71 -29.86
N GLN A 23 1.36 15.39 -29.68
CA GLN A 23 0.13 14.60 -29.50
C GLN A 23 -0.61 15.02 -28.23
N ALA A 24 0.10 15.30 -27.14
CA ALA A 24 -0.48 15.81 -25.91
C ALA A 24 -1.15 17.18 -26.12
N ASP A 25 -0.56 18.09 -26.91
CA ASP A 25 -1.20 19.37 -27.26
C ASP A 25 -2.55 19.17 -27.98
N GLU A 26 -2.60 18.25 -28.95
CA GLU A 26 -3.83 17.89 -29.66
C GLU A 26 -4.87 17.24 -28.74
N ILE A 27 -4.44 16.33 -27.86
CA ILE A 27 -5.29 15.70 -26.84
C ILE A 27 -5.89 16.75 -25.91
N VAL A 28 -5.10 17.72 -25.44
CA VAL A 28 -5.59 18.81 -24.58
C VAL A 28 -6.62 19.66 -25.29
N ALA A 29 -6.42 19.97 -26.58
CA ALA A 29 -7.41 20.69 -27.37
C ALA A 29 -8.72 19.90 -27.50
N LEU A 30 -8.64 18.57 -27.62
CA LEU A 30 -9.82 17.70 -27.66
C LEU A 30 -10.52 17.61 -26.31
N ILE A 31 -9.79 17.47 -25.20
CA ILE A 31 -10.35 17.45 -23.84
C ILE A 31 -11.10 18.74 -23.56
N LYS A 32 -10.48 19.90 -23.79
CA LYS A 32 -11.09 21.23 -23.57
C LYS A 32 -12.37 21.46 -24.38
N LYS A 33 -12.50 20.81 -25.54
CA LYS A 33 -13.68 20.92 -26.42
C LYS A 33 -14.75 19.86 -26.13
N SER A 34 -14.35 18.74 -25.55
CA SER A 34 -15.21 17.59 -25.31
C SER A 34 -16.30 17.92 -24.29
N LYS A 35 -17.54 17.55 -24.59
CA LYS A 35 -18.65 17.63 -23.64
C LYS A 35 -18.79 16.34 -22.84
N HIS A 36 -18.34 15.22 -23.41
CA HIS A 36 -18.46 13.90 -22.82
C HIS A 36 -17.20 13.07 -23.08
N PHE A 37 -16.14 13.40 -22.34
CA PHE A 37 -14.88 12.67 -22.37
C PHE A 37 -14.95 11.43 -21.48
N ILE A 38 -14.58 10.27 -22.03
CA ILE A 38 -14.43 9.02 -21.29
C ILE A 38 -13.03 8.42 -21.46
N VAL A 39 -12.61 7.62 -20.47
CA VAL A 39 -11.37 6.86 -20.53
C VAL A 39 -11.68 5.37 -20.44
N PHE A 40 -10.93 4.57 -21.20
CA PHE A 40 -10.95 3.11 -21.14
C PHE A 40 -9.58 2.59 -20.70
N THR A 41 -9.50 1.86 -19.58
CA THR A 41 -8.22 1.31 -19.09
C THR A 41 -8.19 -0.21 -19.14
N GLY A 42 -7.03 -0.77 -19.49
CA GLY A 42 -6.71 -2.18 -19.32
C GLY A 42 -5.37 -2.36 -18.61
N ILE A 43 -5.09 -3.59 -18.16
CA ILE A 43 -3.76 -3.92 -17.65
C ILE A 43 -2.93 -4.51 -18.80
N PRO A 44 -1.83 -3.84 -19.23
CA PRO A 44 -0.99 -4.33 -20.32
C PRO A 44 -0.17 -5.58 -19.93
N ASP A 45 -0.07 -5.87 -18.62
CA ASP A 45 0.71 -6.95 -18.01
C ASP A 45 0.16 -8.36 -18.20
N PHE A 46 -0.91 -8.53 -18.98
CA PHE A 46 -1.45 -9.84 -19.30
C PHE A 46 -0.91 -10.40 -20.62
N ARG A 47 -0.70 -9.53 -21.62
CA ARG A 47 -0.32 -9.91 -22.99
C ARG A 47 0.96 -9.22 -23.50
N GLY A 48 1.56 -8.35 -22.69
CA GLY A 48 2.90 -7.80 -22.93
C GLY A 48 4.01 -8.86 -22.95
N PRO A 49 5.28 -8.47 -23.20
CA PRO A 49 6.42 -9.40 -23.27
C PRO A 49 6.57 -10.27 -22.02
N GLU A 50 6.41 -9.66 -20.84
CA GLU A 50 6.42 -10.34 -19.53
C GLU A 50 5.00 -10.52 -18.97
N GLY A 51 4.02 -10.55 -19.87
CA GLY A 51 2.61 -10.63 -19.49
C GLY A 51 2.20 -12.01 -18.99
N ALA A 52 1.31 -12.08 -18.01
CA ALA A 52 0.93 -13.33 -17.35
C ALA A 52 0.46 -14.43 -18.33
N TRP A 53 -0.30 -14.07 -19.37
CA TRP A 53 -0.75 -15.04 -20.40
C TRP A 53 0.34 -15.34 -21.43
N THR A 54 1.17 -14.36 -21.80
CA THR A 54 2.32 -14.55 -22.70
C THR A 54 3.30 -15.56 -22.10
N LEU A 55 3.70 -15.34 -20.85
CA LEU A 55 4.59 -16.22 -20.11
C LEU A 55 3.99 -17.62 -19.97
N ARG A 56 2.71 -17.72 -19.58
CA ARG A 56 2.02 -19.01 -19.50
C ARG A 56 1.95 -19.74 -20.84
N ALA A 57 1.75 -19.03 -21.96
CA ALA A 57 1.77 -19.60 -23.30
C ALA A 57 3.17 -20.08 -23.74
N GLN A 58 4.23 -19.48 -23.19
CA GLN A 58 5.62 -19.88 -23.34
C GLN A 58 6.05 -20.99 -22.37
N GLY A 59 5.19 -21.41 -21.44
CA GLY A 59 5.57 -22.33 -20.36
C GLY A 59 6.51 -21.70 -19.31
N ARG A 60 6.58 -20.37 -19.27
CA ARG A 60 7.41 -19.59 -18.34
C ARG A 60 6.54 -19.02 -17.21
N THR A 61 7.18 -18.73 -16.09
CA THR A 61 6.61 -17.95 -14.99
C THR A 61 7.37 -16.63 -14.86
N ARG A 62 6.74 -15.61 -14.28
CA ARG A 62 7.39 -14.30 -14.12
C ARG A 62 8.54 -14.42 -13.13
N THR A 63 9.75 -14.07 -13.56
CA THR A 63 10.97 -14.09 -12.74
C THR A 63 11.23 -12.70 -12.19
N GLY A 64 10.48 -12.27 -11.17
CA GLY A 64 10.66 -10.98 -10.52
C GLY A 64 9.74 -10.80 -9.31
N LYS A 65 10.15 -9.97 -8.34
CA LYS A 65 9.29 -9.62 -7.20
C LYS A 65 8.00 -8.99 -7.72
N SER A 66 6.85 -9.56 -7.36
CA SER A 66 5.56 -8.93 -7.62
C SER A 66 5.18 -8.09 -6.42
N THR A 67 4.91 -6.81 -6.65
CA THR A 67 4.26 -5.97 -5.63
C THR A 67 2.90 -6.59 -5.31
N SER A 68 2.61 -6.74 -4.02
CA SER A 68 1.28 -7.14 -3.57
C SER A 68 0.27 -6.06 -3.97
N THR A 69 -0.88 -6.45 -4.51
CA THR A 69 -1.96 -5.48 -4.83
C THR A 69 -2.49 -4.78 -3.58
N LEU A 70 -2.25 -5.34 -2.39
CA LEU A 70 -2.57 -4.72 -1.10
C LEU A 70 -1.74 -3.47 -0.84
N GLN A 71 -0.47 -3.48 -1.26
CA GLN A 71 0.49 -2.39 -1.03
C GLN A 71 0.73 -1.54 -2.29
N ALA A 72 0.00 -1.85 -3.38
CA ALA A 72 0.15 -1.13 -4.63
C ALA A 72 -0.32 0.32 -4.47
N ILE A 73 0.50 1.25 -4.94
CA ILE A 73 0.21 2.69 -4.97
C ILE A 73 -0.36 3.02 -6.35
N PRO A 74 -1.49 3.75 -6.44
CA PRO A 74 -2.01 4.24 -7.72
C PRO A 74 -0.94 5.02 -8.49
N THR A 75 -0.81 4.73 -9.79
CA THR A 75 0.20 5.37 -10.66
C THR A 75 -0.16 6.83 -10.97
N PRO A 76 0.78 7.64 -11.50
CA PRO A 76 0.47 8.98 -12.01
C PRO A 76 -0.73 9.02 -12.97
N THR A 77 -0.91 8.01 -13.84
CA THR A 77 -2.12 7.87 -14.67
C THR A 77 -3.39 7.79 -13.83
N HIS A 78 -3.42 6.95 -12.79
CA HIS A 78 -4.60 6.83 -11.92
C HIS A 78 -4.91 8.18 -11.25
N MET A 79 -3.89 8.84 -10.70
CA MET A 79 -4.06 10.13 -10.03
C MET A 79 -4.43 11.26 -11.00
N ALA A 80 -3.94 11.24 -12.24
CA ALA A 80 -4.37 12.16 -13.29
C ALA A 80 -5.86 12.00 -13.63
N LEU A 81 -6.36 10.75 -13.68
CA LEU A 81 -7.78 10.48 -13.92
C LEU A 81 -8.66 10.96 -12.76
N VAL A 82 -8.17 10.86 -11.51
CA VAL A 82 -8.85 11.44 -10.34
C VAL A 82 -8.96 12.95 -10.47
N GLU A 83 -7.88 13.62 -10.87
CA GLU A 83 -7.92 15.07 -11.04
C GLU A 83 -8.82 15.51 -12.20
N LEU A 84 -8.76 14.82 -13.34
CA LEU A 84 -9.67 15.08 -14.46
C LEU A 84 -11.14 14.87 -14.06
N GLN A 85 -11.43 13.92 -13.17
CA GLN A 85 -12.76 13.75 -12.59
C GLN A 85 -13.13 14.93 -11.69
N ASN A 86 -12.22 15.38 -10.83
CA ASN A 86 -12.44 16.50 -9.90
C ASN A 86 -12.69 17.83 -10.63
N GLN A 87 -11.96 18.07 -11.72
CA GLN A 87 -12.18 19.22 -12.61
C GLN A 87 -13.45 19.07 -13.47
N GLY A 88 -14.07 17.90 -13.44
CA GLY A 88 -15.30 17.61 -14.18
C GLY A 88 -15.08 17.33 -15.67
N ASP A 89 -13.85 17.24 -16.13
CA ASP A 89 -13.51 16.94 -17.53
C ASP A 89 -13.80 15.47 -17.86
N LEU A 90 -13.35 14.54 -17.00
CA LEU A 90 -13.63 13.10 -17.15
C LEU A 90 -15.06 12.78 -16.72
N LYS A 91 -15.93 12.43 -17.68
CA LYS A 91 -17.32 12.08 -17.38
C LYS A 91 -17.51 10.66 -16.90
N TYR A 92 -16.65 9.74 -17.35
CA TYR A 92 -16.76 8.33 -17.02
C TYR A 92 -15.47 7.55 -17.29
N LEU A 93 -15.18 6.60 -16.42
CA LEU A 93 -14.10 5.64 -16.55
C LEU A 93 -14.67 4.23 -16.79
N VAL A 94 -14.13 3.53 -17.79
CA VAL A 94 -14.43 2.12 -18.02
C VAL A 94 -13.15 1.33 -17.84
N SER A 95 -13.13 0.37 -16.92
CA SER A 95 -11.93 -0.38 -16.60
C SER A 95 -12.11 -1.88 -16.78
N GLN A 96 -11.08 -2.52 -17.35
CA GLN A 96 -10.92 -3.97 -17.38
C GLN A 96 -10.11 -4.50 -16.20
N ASN A 97 -9.56 -3.61 -15.38
CA ASN A 97 -8.64 -3.96 -14.31
C ASN A 97 -9.41 -4.48 -13.10
N CYS A 98 -8.84 -5.48 -12.42
CA CYS A 98 -9.41 -6.08 -11.21
C CYS A 98 -8.62 -5.72 -9.93
N ASP A 99 -7.58 -4.90 -10.04
CA ASP A 99 -6.66 -4.56 -8.96
C ASP A 99 -7.26 -3.65 -7.87
N GLY A 100 -8.39 -3.00 -8.16
CA GLY A 100 -9.08 -2.08 -7.26
C GLY A 100 -8.45 -0.69 -7.13
N LEU A 101 -7.38 -0.39 -7.89
CA LEU A 101 -6.61 0.84 -7.72
C LEU A 101 -7.37 2.11 -8.11
N HIS A 102 -8.29 2.05 -9.08
CA HIS A 102 -9.11 3.21 -9.45
C HIS A 102 -10.03 3.65 -8.30
N ARG A 103 -10.71 2.71 -7.64
CA ARG A 103 -11.53 3.05 -6.46
C ARG A 103 -10.64 3.56 -5.33
N ARG A 104 -9.50 2.90 -5.09
CA ARG A 104 -8.54 3.29 -4.04
C ARG A 104 -7.94 4.67 -4.29
N SER A 105 -7.71 5.07 -5.54
CA SER A 105 -7.17 6.38 -5.88
C SER A 105 -8.16 7.53 -5.66
N GLY A 106 -9.46 7.23 -5.53
CA GLY A 106 -10.52 8.22 -5.35
C GLY A 106 -11.42 8.43 -6.57
N ILE A 107 -11.42 7.53 -7.55
CA ILE A 107 -12.49 7.53 -8.57
C ILE A 107 -13.80 7.16 -7.89
N LEU A 108 -14.82 8.01 -8.10
CA LEU A 108 -16.13 7.86 -7.48
C LEU A 108 -16.84 6.63 -8.06
N ARG A 109 -17.61 5.93 -7.22
CA ARG A 109 -18.32 4.70 -7.63
C ARG A 109 -19.25 4.92 -8.82
N ASP A 110 -19.97 6.04 -8.84
CA ASP A 110 -20.92 6.40 -9.88
C ASP A 110 -20.25 6.85 -11.19
N ARG A 111 -18.92 6.99 -11.20
CA ARG A 111 -18.10 7.41 -12.35
C ARG A 111 -17.27 6.29 -12.97
N ILE A 112 -17.42 5.05 -12.51
CA ILE A 112 -16.65 3.91 -13.02
C ILE A 112 -17.53 2.69 -13.36
N SER A 113 -17.14 1.96 -14.40
CA SER A 113 -17.59 0.60 -14.67
C SER A 113 -16.42 -0.38 -14.62
N GLU A 114 -16.38 -1.24 -13.60
CA GLU A 114 -15.40 -2.31 -13.43
C GLU A 114 -15.89 -3.58 -14.13
N LEU A 115 -15.57 -3.71 -15.41
CA LEU A 115 -16.19 -4.70 -16.29
C LEU A 115 -15.80 -6.15 -15.97
N HIS A 116 -14.64 -6.37 -15.38
CA HIS A 116 -14.16 -7.71 -14.99
C HIS A 116 -14.22 -7.94 -13.48
N GLY A 117 -14.89 -7.05 -12.76
CA GLY A 117 -14.95 -7.07 -11.30
C GLY A 117 -13.76 -6.43 -10.62
N ASN A 118 -13.77 -6.48 -9.30
CA ASN A 118 -12.77 -5.88 -8.44
C ASN A 118 -12.37 -6.90 -7.35
N SER A 119 -11.07 -7.15 -7.24
CA SER A 119 -10.53 -8.16 -6.32
C SER A 119 -10.71 -7.81 -4.85
N ASN A 120 -11.05 -6.57 -4.53
CA ASN A 120 -11.39 -6.08 -3.19
C ASN A 120 -12.90 -6.06 -2.92
N ARG A 121 -13.75 -6.38 -3.91
CA ARG A 121 -15.22 -6.28 -3.78
C ARG A 121 -15.89 -7.65 -3.71
N GLU A 122 -16.81 -7.77 -2.76
CA GLU A 122 -17.73 -8.90 -2.64
C GLU A 122 -19.16 -8.43 -2.38
N PHE A 123 -20.15 -9.28 -2.63
CA PHE A 123 -21.55 -8.94 -2.47
C PHE A 123 -22.39 -10.14 -2.02
N CYS A 124 -23.52 -9.85 -1.38
CA CYS A 124 -24.49 -10.87 -1.01
C CYS A 124 -25.50 -11.08 -2.14
N LYS A 125 -25.66 -12.32 -2.62
CA LYS A 125 -26.67 -12.64 -3.64
C LYS A 125 -28.11 -12.58 -3.10
N ASP A 126 -28.29 -12.76 -1.80
CA ASP A 126 -29.62 -12.84 -1.18
C ASP A 126 -30.24 -11.45 -0.95
N CYS A 127 -29.43 -10.45 -0.59
CA CYS A 127 -29.90 -9.09 -0.28
C CYS A 127 -29.26 -7.98 -1.13
N GLY A 128 -28.31 -8.30 -2.00
CA GLY A 128 -27.62 -7.33 -2.85
C GLY A 128 -26.57 -6.46 -2.14
N LYS A 129 -26.41 -6.56 -0.81
CA LYS A 129 -25.46 -5.73 -0.06
C LYS A 129 -24.01 -5.97 -0.50
N GLU A 130 -23.32 -4.88 -0.81
CA GLU A 130 -21.92 -4.88 -1.26
C GLU A 130 -20.96 -4.60 -0.10
N TYR A 131 -19.73 -5.06 -0.24
CA TYR A 131 -18.64 -4.83 0.70
C TYR A 131 -17.35 -4.59 -0.08
N ILE A 132 -16.61 -3.57 0.31
CA ILE A 132 -15.23 -3.35 -0.12
C ILE A 132 -14.31 -3.82 1.01
N ARG A 133 -13.23 -4.50 0.65
CA ARG A 133 -12.25 -5.05 1.59
C ARG A 133 -10.89 -4.49 1.24
N ASP A 134 -10.13 -4.08 2.25
CA ASP A 134 -8.75 -3.67 2.02
C ASP A 134 -7.84 -4.84 1.66
N PHE A 135 -8.32 -6.07 1.88
CA PHE A 135 -7.71 -7.32 1.44
C PHE A 135 -8.36 -7.91 0.18
N ARG A 136 -7.70 -8.90 -0.43
CA ARG A 136 -8.21 -9.64 -1.59
C ARG A 136 -9.43 -10.48 -1.21
N ALA A 137 -10.59 -10.10 -1.71
CA ALA A 137 -11.89 -10.71 -1.46
C ALA A 137 -12.27 -11.85 -2.41
N VAL A 138 -11.35 -12.34 -3.25
CA VAL A 138 -11.58 -13.39 -4.26
C VAL A 138 -11.68 -14.78 -3.61
N ALA A 139 -12.58 -15.64 -4.10
CA ALA A 139 -12.72 -17.01 -3.63
C ALA A 139 -11.44 -17.86 -3.80
N SER A 140 -11.29 -18.88 -2.95
CA SER A 140 -10.16 -19.83 -2.95
C SER A 140 -10.25 -20.88 -4.07
N TYR A 141 -11.36 -20.94 -4.81
CA TYR A 141 -11.63 -21.86 -5.92
C TYR A 141 -11.40 -23.35 -5.61
N GLU A 142 -11.73 -23.80 -4.40
CA GLU A 142 -11.50 -25.19 -3.96
C GLU A 142 -12.19 -26.26 -4.82
N LYS A 143 -13.35 -25.93 -5.42
CA LYS A 143 -14.17 -26.87 -6.21
C LYS A 143 -14.29 -26.51 -7.68
N SER A 144 -14.40 -25.22 -7.97
CA SER A 144 -14.55 -24.69 -9.33
C SER A 144 -14.09 -23.23 -9.35
N VAL A 145 -13.54 -22.79 -10.48
CA VAL A 145 -13.24 -21.37 -10.72
C VAL A 145 -14.52 -20.51 -10.77
N HIS A 146 -15.67 -21.13 -11.03
CA HIS A 146 -16.98 -20.47 -11.07
C HIS A 146 -17.71 -20.47 -9.72
N ASP A 147 -17.07 -21.00 -8.66
CA ASP A 147 -17.58 -20.90 -7.30
C ASP A 147 -17.03 -19.64 -6.63
N HIS A 148 -17.79 -18.56 -6.72
CA HIS A 148 -17.40 -17.25 -6.18
C HIS A 148 -17.62 -17.10 -4.68
N ARG A 149 -18.05 -18.15 -3.95
CA ARG A 149 -18.29 -18.04 -2.50
C ARG A 149 -16.99 -17.73 -1.78
N THR A 150 -16.98 -16.64 -1.04
CA THR A 150 -15.76 -16.15 -0.38
C THR A 150 -15.52 -16.77 1.00
N GLY A 151 -16.46 -17.59 1.48
CA GLY A 151 -16.49 -18.15 2.84
C GLY A 151 -17.00 -17.17 3.90
N ARG A 152 -17.21 -15.90 3.56
CA ARG A 152 -17.71 -14.87 4.50
C ARG A 152 -19.24 -14.74 4.45
N LYS A 153 -19.82 -14.24 5.54
CA LYS A 153 -21.26 -14.04 5.72
C LYS A 153 -21.62 -12.57 5.62
N CYS A 154 -22.78 -12.28 5.03
CA CYS A 154 -23.36 -10.96 4.97
C CYS A 154 -23.78 -10.52 6.38
N THR A 155 -23.32 -9.34 6.83
CA THR A 155 -23.68 -8.81 8.15
C THR A 155 -25.15 -8.35 8.22
N ALA A 156 -25.80 -8.13 7.08
CA ALA A 156 -27.20 -7.72 7.03
C ALA A 156 -28.21 -8.88 7.05
N CYS A 157 -27.90 -10.03 6.42
CA CYS A 157 -28.87 -11.13 6.28
C CYS A 157 -28.33 -12.53 6.59
N GLY A 158 -27.04 -12.68 6.89
CA GLY A 158 -26.40 -13.98 7.11
C GLY A 158 -26.16 -14.82 5.84
N GLY A 159 -26.53 -14.31 4.66
CA GLY A 159 -26.30 -14.93 3.36
C GLY A 159 -24.81 -15.07 3.01
N ASN A 160 -24.48 -15.91 2.03
CA ASN A 160 -23.10 -16.09 1.58
C ASN A 160 -22.63 -14.90 0.73
N LEU A 161 -21.44 -14.38 1.03
CA LEU A 161 -20.78 -13.39 0.18
C LEU A 161 -20.09 -14.07 -1.01
N HIS A 162 -20.13 -13.36 -2.13
CA HIS A 162 -19.54 -13.79 -3.39
C HIS A 162 -18.59 -12.72 -3.91
N ASP A 163 -17.44 -13.11 -4.43
CA ASP A 163 -16.55 -12.17 -5.12
C ASP A 163 -17.16 -11.69 -6.45
N THR A 164 -16.54 -10.67 -7.03
CA THR A 164 -17.03 -10.02 -8.25
C THR A 164 -16.18 -10.32 -9.48
N ILE A 165 -15.11 -11.12 -9.32
CA ILE A 165 -14.15 -11.39 -10.40
C ILE A 165 -14.85 -12.18 -11.50
N ILE A 166 -14.67 -11.75 -12.74
CA ILE A 166 -15.21 -12.46 -13.90
C ILE A 166 -14.16 -13.43 -14.44
N ASN A 167 -14.49 -14.72 -14.42
CA ASN A 167 -13.69 -15.79 -15.02
C ASN A 167 -14.11 -16.08 -16.46
N PHE A 168 -13.25 -16.78 -17.20
CA PHE A 168 -13.55 -17.15 -18.59
C PHE A 168 -14.78 -18.03 -18.69
N GLY A 169 -15.68 -17.69 -19.63
CA GLY A 169 -16.95 -18.39 -19.81
C GLY A 169 -18.10 -17.75 -19.04
N GLU A 170 -17.83 -16.76 -18.20
CA GLU A 170 -18.87 -15.97 -17.53
C GLU A 170 -19.25 -14.72 -18.33
N PHE A 171 -20.47 -14.26 -18.07
CA PHE A 171 -20.93 -12.99 -18.60
C PHE A 171 -20.39 -11.83 -17.76
N LEU A 172 -20.07 -10.72 -18.42
CA LEU A 172 -19.78 -9.47 -17.72
C LEU A 172 -21.03 -9.01 -16.94
N PRO A 173 -20.84 -8.29 -15.81
CA PRO A 173 -21.96 -7.80 -15.02
C PRO A 173 -22.82 -6.83 -15.84
N GLU A 174 -24.14 -7.05 -15.82
CA GLU A 174 -25.08 -6.41 -16.74
C GLU A 174 -25.12 -4.89 -16.56
N GLU A 175 -25.31 -4.39 -15.33
CA GLU A 175 -25.43 -2.96 -15.07
C GLU A 175 -24.13 -2.18 -15.38
N PRO A 176 -22.92 -2.59 -14.93
CA PRO A 176 -21.68 -1.94 -15.36
C PRO A 176 -21.48 -1.96 -16.88
N LEU A 177 -21.78 -3.07 -17.56
CA LEU A 177 -21.67 -3.12 -19.03
C LEU A 177 -22.66 -2.18 -19.72
N LYS A 178 -23.89 -2.10 -19.22
CA LYS A 178 -24.94 -1.20 -19.72
C LYS A 178 -24.56 0.27 -19.53
N LEU A 179 -24.04 0.64 -18.36
CA LEU A 179 -23.54 1.99 -18.09
C LEU A 179 -22.36 2.33 -19.00
N ALA A 180 -21.35 1.47 -19.08
CA ALA A 180 -20.21 1.67 -19.99
C ALA A 180 -20.65 1.90 -21.44
N ARG A 181 -21.60 1.09 -21.95
CA ARG A 181 -22.17 1.26 -23.30
C ARG A 181 -22.95 2.58 -23.44
N SER A 182 -23.69 2.98 -22.42
CA SER A 182 -24.43 4.25 -22.40
C SER A 182 -23.49 5.44 -22.49
N HIS A 183 -22.39 5.42 -21.72
CA HIS A 183 -21.37 6.48 -21.76
C HIS A 183 -20.60 6.49 -23.08
N ALA A 184 -20.25 5.34 -23.64
CA ALA A 184 -19.62 5.25 -24.97
C ALA A 184 -20.48 5.84 -26.09
N LYS A 185 -21.81 5.64 -26.05
CA LYS A 185 -22.73 6.23 -27.05
C LYS A 185 -22.83 7.75 -26.96
N LYS A 186 -22.60 8.33 -25.78
CA LYS A 186 -22.64 9.77 -25.52
C LYS A 186 -21.29 10.44 -25.79
N ALA A 187 -20.20 9.67 -25.73
CA ALA A 187 -18.86 10.19 -25.81
C ALA A 187 -18.59 10.92 -27.14
N ASP A 188 -17.93 12.07 -27.03
CA ASP A 188 -17.30 12.78 -28.15
C ASP A 188 -15.76 12.67 -28.11
N LEU A 189 -15.21 12.16 -27.01
CA LEU A 189 -13.80 11.77 -26.88
C LEU A 189 -13.68 10.49 -26.04
N CYS A 190 -12.93 9.52 -26.54
CA CYS A 190 -12.54 8.31 -25.82
C CYS A 190 -11.02 8.13 -25.90
N ILE A 191 -10.36 8.02 -24.76
CA ILE A 191 -8.94 7.68 -24.69
C ILE A 191 -8.80 6.27 -24.09
N ALA A 192 -8.23 5.34 -24.85
CA ALA A 192 -7.89 4.00 -24.39
C ALA A 192 -6.43 3.97 -23.89
N LEU A 193 -6.21 3.59 -22.63
CA LEU A 193 -4.91 3.55 -21.98
C LEU A 193 -4.54 2.11 -21.59
N GLY A 194 -3.42 1.61 -22.10
CA GLY A 194 -2.81 0.36 -21.61
C GLY A 194 -3.63 -0.91 -21.88
N SER A 195 -4.49 -0.93 -22.91
CA SER A 195 -5.27 -2.12 -23.27
C SER A 195 -4.96 -2.58 -24.68
N SER A 196 -4.86 -3.90 -24.89
CA SER A 196 -4.77 -4.47 -26.24
C SER A 196 -6.09 -4.43 -27.01
N LEU A 197 -7.20 -4.05 -26.36
CA LEU A 197 -8.55 -3.95 -26.95
C LEU A 197 -9.07 -5.24 -27.60
N SER A 198 -8.67 -6.39 -27.07
CA SER A 198 -8.89 -7.72 -27.70
C SER A 198 -10.03 -8.53 -27.09
N VAL A 199 -10.61 -8.09 -25.97
CA VAL A 199 -11.53 -8.89 -25.16
C VAL A 199 -12.96 -8.34 -25.28
N PRO A 200 -13.81 -8.89 -26.15
CA PRO A 200 -15.22 -8.56 -26.17
C PRO A 200 -15.94 -9.20 -24.95
N PRO A 201 -17.05 -8.63 -24.48
CA PRO A 201 -17.70 -7.42 -24.99
C PRO A 201 -17.09 -6.10 -24.47
N ALA A 202 -16.06 -6.14 -23.61
CA ALA A 202 -15.44 -4.94 -23.04
C ALA A 202 -14.78 -4.05 -24.11
N SER A 203 -14.09 -4.64 -25.09
CA SER A 203 -13.51 -3.90 -26.21
C SER A 203 -14.56 -3.21 -27.10
N GLY A 204 -15.82 -3.65 -27.06
CA GLY A 204 -16.92 -2.99 -27.78
C GLY A 204 -17.19 -1.54 -27.32
N ILE A 205 -16.68 -1.14 -26.15
CA ILE A 205 -16.81 0.22 -25.62
C ILE A 205 -15.98 1.22 -26.46
N PRO A 206 -14.64 1.11 -26.56
CA PRO A 206 -13.85 1.96 -27.46
C PRO A 206 -14.22 1.74 -28.93
N GLU A 207 -14.60 0.52 -29.34
CA GLU A 207 -15.07 0.25 -30.71
C GLU A 207 -16.29 1.12 -31.09
N THR A 208 -17.24 1.28 -30.16
CA THR A 208 -18.42 2.14 -30.35
C THR A 208 -18.01 3.59 -30.58
N CYS A 209 -16.97 4.05 -29.87
CA CYS A 209 -16.45 5.41 -30.02
C CYS A 209 -15.73 5.58 -31.37
N GLY A 210 -14.80 4.68 -31.73
CA GLY A 210 -14.05 4.75 -32.99
C GLY A 210 -14.91 4.59 -34.25
N LYS A 211 -16.06 3.87 -34.17
CA LYS A 211 -17.02 3.78 -35.27
C LYS A 211 -17.91 5.04 -35.41
N SER A 212 -17.95 5.90 -34.41
CA SER A 212 -18.80 7.08 -34.39
C SER A 212 -18.10 8.28 -35.03
N LYS A 213 -18.70 8.87 -36.07
CA LYS A 213 -18.19 10.14 -36.65
C LYS A 213 -18.23 11.33 -35.68
N ARG A 214 -18.94 11.21 -34.55
CA ARG A 214 -19.09 12.25 -33.53
C ARG A 214 -18.06 12.14 -32.40
N SER A 215 -17.36 11.02 -32.31
CA SER A 215 -16.35 10.78 -31.28
C SER A 215 -14.97 10.74 -31.89
N LYS A 216 -13.96 11.08 -31.09
CA LYS A 216 -12.56 10.77 -31.37
C LYS A 216 -12.10 9.60 -30.51
N LEU A 217 -11.42 8.63 -31.10
CA LEU A 217 -10.78 7.53 -30.38
C LEU A 217 -9.27 7.72 -30.42
N ILE A 218 -8.66 7.82 -29.24
CA ILE A 218 -7.21 7.92 -29.08
C ILE A 218 -6.75 6.67 -28.35
N ILE A 219 -5.71 6.02 -28.85
CA ILE A 219 -5.13 4.81 -28.26
C ILE A 219 -3.73 5.12 -27.79
N CYS A 220 -3.48 4.97 -26.48
CA CYS A 220 -2.16 5.00 -25.88
C CYS A 220 -1.78 3.60 -25.42
N ASN A 221 -0.89 2.95 -26.15
CA ASN A 221 -0.40 1.62 -25.81
C ASN A 221 0.98 1.39 -26.42
N LEU A 222 1.83 0.59 -25.76
CA LEU A 222 3.15 0.25 -26.29
C LEU A 222 3.08 -0.76 -27.45
N GLN A 223 2.03 -1.57 -27.50
CA GLN A 223 1.85 -2.64 -28.49
C GLN A 223 0.67 -2.33 -29.41
N GLU A 224 0.72 -2.83 -30.64
CA GLU A 224 -0.43 -2.74 -31.54
C GLU A 224 -1.68 -3.38 -30.91
N THR A 225 -2.82 -2.72 -31.11
CA THR A 225 -4.12 -3.12 -30.59
C THR A 225 -4.99 -3.73 -31.69
N PHE A 226 -6.12 -4.32 -31.33
CA PHE A 226 -7.06 -4.84 -32.32
C PHE A 226 -7.89 -3.75 -33.03
N MET A 227 -7.69 -2.47 -32.66
CA MET A 227 -8.49 -1.34 -33.13
C MET A 227 -7.68 -0.26 -33.83
N GLU A 228 -6.49 -0.61 -34.35
CA GLU A 228 -5.60 0.33 -35.04
C GLU A 228 -6.32 1.15 -36.12
N GLY A 229 -7.15 0.50 -36.94
CA GLY A 229 -7.88 1.15 -38.04
C GLY A 229 -9.07 2.00 -37.62
N LEU A 230 -9.42 2.06 -36.34
CA LEU A 230 -10.53 2.87 -35.81
C LEU A 230 -10.05 4.09 -35.03
N ALA A 231 -8.77 4.16 -34.66
CA ALA A 231 -8.26 5.29 -33.88
C ALA A 231 -8.01 6.51 -34.78
N ASP A 232 -8.36 7.69 -34.26
CA ASP A 232 -7.99 8.97 -34.85
C ASP A 232 -6.53 9.34 -34.52
N MET A 233 -5.98 8.81 -33.43
CA MET A 233 -4.60 9.04 -33.00
C MET A 233 -4.05 7.84 -32.23
N HIS A 234 -2.80 7.50 -32.54
CA HIS A 234 -2.01 6.48 -31.84
C HIS A 234 -0.85 7.12 -31.10
N VAL A 235 -0.76 6.87 -29.80
CA VAL A 235 0.34 7.30 -28.94
C VAL A 235 1.09 6.07 -28.47
N TRP A 236 2.32 5.92 -28.94
CA TRP A 236 3.18 4.80 -28.58
C TRP A 236 4.02 5.18 -27.36
N ALA A 237 3.44 5.08 -26.17
CA ALA A 237 4.09 5.48 -24.92
C ALA A 237 3.52 4.71 -23.72
N GLU A 238 4.25 4.72 -22.60
CA GLU A 238 3.65 4.42 -21.30
C GLU A 238 2.55 5.44 -20.98
N SER A 239 1.43 5.00 -20.39
CA SER A 239 0.32 5.90 -20.08
C SER A 239 0.72 7.01 -19.12
N ASP A 240 1.61 6.74 -18.16
CA ASP A 240 2.11 7.75 -17.22
C ASP A 240 2.87 8.88 -17.95
N VAL A 241 3.64 8.54 -18.99
CA VAL A 241 4.40 9.52 -19.81
C VAL A 241 3.46 10.44 -20.57
N LEU A 242 2.40 9.89 -21.17
CA LEU A 242 1.38 10.68 -21.87
C LEU A 242 0.57 11.53 -20.89
N MET A 243 0.01 10.92 -19.84
CA MET A 243 -0.90 11.60 -18.92
C MET A 243 -0.19 12.73 -18.16
N THR A 244 1.07 12.56 -17.77
CA THR A 244 1.86 13.64 -17.16
C THR A 244 1.95 14.86 -18.08
N ARG A 245 2.19 14.65 -19.39
CA ARG A 245 2.26 15.72 -20.38
C ARG A 245 0.92 16.39 -20.66
N VAL A 246 -0.15 15.60 -20.70
CA VAL A 246 -1.52 16.10 -20.88
C VAL A 246 -1.92 16.98 -19.69
N MET A 247 -1.63 16.54 -18.46
CA MET A 247 -1.95 17.29 -17.24
C MET A 247 -1.17 18.61 -17.15
N ASP A 248 0.13 18.59 -17.44
CA ASP A 248 0.97 19.79 -17.49
C ASP A 248 0.41 20.84 -18.46
N ARG A 249 0.02 20.43 -19.67
CA ARG A 249 -0.57 21.30 -20.71
C ARG A 249 -2.00 21.75 -20.41
N LEU A 250 -2.75 20.98 -19.61
CA LEU A 250 -4.04 21.44 -19.07
C LEU A 250 -3.83 22.49 -17.98
N GLY A 251 -2.64 22.56 -17.37
CA GLY A 251 -2.36 23.38 -16.20
C GLY A 251 -2.88 22.74 -14.90
N TYR A 252 -3.05 21.41 -14.89
CA TYR A 252 -3.53 20.66 -13.73
C TYR A 252 -2.38 19.94 -13.04
N THR A 253 -2.28 20.10 -11.73
CA THR A 253 -1.32 19.34 -10.92
C THR A 253 -1.85 17.92 -10.72
N ILE A 254 -1.03 16.90 -11.00
CA ILE A 254 -1.38 15.53 -10.64
C ILE A 254 -1.32 15.40 -9.12
N PRO A 255 -2.44 15.11 -8.43
CA PRO A 255 -2.44 15.02 -7.00
C PRO A 255 -1.62 13.82 -6.55
N SER A 256 -1.01 14.02 -5.40
CA SER A 256 -0.39 12.94 -4.65
C SER A 256 -1.44 11.91 -4.20
N PHE A 257 -1.08 10.62 -4.17
CA PHE A 257 -1.96 9.61 -3.59
C PHE A 257 -2.05 9.80 -2.08
N ILE A 258 -3.26 10.02 -1.59
CA ILE A 258 -3.60 10.06 -0.17
C ILE A 258 -4.61 8.95 0.08
N LEU A 259 -4.28 8.04 0.98
CA LEU A 259 -5.20 7.01 1.44
C LEU A 259 -6.29 7.65 2.30
N LYS A 260 -7.53 7.58 1.82
CA LYS A 260 -8.71 8.12 2.52
C LYS A 260 -9.54 6.98 3.10
N ARG A 261 -9.97 7.11 4.34
CA ARG A 261 -10.86 6.18 5.04
C ARG A 261 -11.98 6.96 5.70
N ARG A 262 -13.22 6.49 5.59
CA ARG A 262 -14.35 7.10 6.26
C ARG A 262 -14.90 6.16 7.31
N LEU A 263 -14.95 6.63 8.55
CA LEU A 263 -15.50 5.90 9.69
C LEU A 263 -16.82 6.53 10.11
N VAL A 264 -17.84 5.71 10.27
CA VAL A 264 -19.11 6.11 10.88
C VAL A 264 -19.20 5.49 12.26
N ILE A 265 -19.40 6.33 13.28
CA ILE A 265 -19.72 5.91 14.65
C ILE A 265 -21.19 6.21 14.89
N LYS A 266 -21.94 5.19 15.30
CA LYS A 266 -23.37 5.29 15.56
C LYS A 266 -23.68 4.85 16.99
N LEU A 267 -24.52 5.63 17.67
CA LEU A 267 -25.11 5.25 18.95
C LEU A 267 -26.47 4.57 18.71
N GLU A 268 -26.61 3.35 19.19
CA GLU A 268 -27.83 2.55 19.12
C GLU A 268 -28.23 2.06 20.52
N ARG A 269 -29.45 1.52 20.64
CA ARG A 269 -29.93 0.82 21.83
C ARG A 269 -30.22 -0.63 21.50
N ASP A 270 -29.86 -1.52 22.42
CA ASP A 270 -30.21 -2.93 22.29
C ASP A 270 -31.63 -3.23 22.80
N ALA A 271 -32.06 -4.49 22.69
CA ALA A 271 -33.39 -4.92 23.16
C ALA A 271 -33.62 -4.74 24.68
N HIS A 272 -32.57 -4.45 25.45
CA HIS A 272 -32.62 -4.22 26.89
C HIS A 272 -32.35 -2.75 27.25
N ASP A 273 -32.50 -1.83 26.29
CA ASP A 273 -32.30 -0.38 26.46
C ASP A 273 -30.87 0.02 26.86
N ARG A 274 -29.88 -0.81 26.51
CA ARG A 274 -28.46 -0.52 26.76
C ARG A 274 -27.85 0.21 25.57
N HIS A 275 -27.02 1.22 25.84
CA HIS A 275 -26.26 1.89 24.78
C HIS A 275 -25.29 0.94 24.10
N ILE A 276 -25.34 0.90 22.77
CA ILE A 276 -24.38 0.25 21.89
C ILE A 276 -23.73 1.32 21.03
N ILE A 277 -22.40 1.39 21.03
CA ILE A 277 -21.67 2.16 20.03
C ILE A 277 -21.19 1.21 18.95
N VAL A 278 -21.54 1.48 17.70
CA VAL A 278 -21.15 0.71 16.51
C VAL A 278 -20.24 1.56 15.64
N LEU A 279 -19.04 1.04 15.36
CA LEU A 279 -18.08 1.66 14.45
C LEU A 279 -18.06 0.86 13.14
N THR A 280 -18.25 1.55 12.02
CA THR A 280 -18.28 0.94 10.68
C THR A 280 -17.45 1.77 9.71
N GLY A 281 -16.49 1.14 9.04
CA GLY A 281 -15.83 1.75 7.89
C GLY A 281 -16.77 1.77 6.69
N VAL A 282 -16.83 2.89 5.97
CA VAL A 282 -17.72 3.06 4.81
C VAL A 282 -17.00 3.77 3.67
N ASP A 283 -17.53 3.60 2.46
CA ASP A 283 -17.13 4.32 1.25
C ASP A 283 -17.92 5.63 1.15
N ASP A 284 -17.64 6.42 0.12
CA ASP A 284 -18.34 7.67 -0.16
C ASP A 284 -19.87 7.52 -0.28
N ASP A 285 -20.33 6.39 -0.81
CA ASP A 285 -21.74 6.03 -1.00
C ASP A 285 -22.37 5.23 0.15
N GLY A 286 -21.63 5.04 1.25
CA GLY A 286 -22.08 4.27 2.42
C GLY A 286 -21.89 2.76 2.31
N THR A 287 -21.30 2.25 1.22
CA THR A 287 -20.92 0.84 1.12
C THR A 287 -19.93 0.48 2.24
N PRO A 288 -20.15 -0.59 3.02
CA PRO A 288 -19.20 -0.99 4.05
C PRO A 288 -17.79 -1.28 3.51
N VAL A 289 -16.78 -0.72 4.15
CA VAL A 289 -15.36 -0.89 3.81
C VAL A 289 -14.60 -1.44 5.02
N THR A 290 -13.92 -2.57 4.85
CA THR A 290 -13.09 -3.15 5.91
C THR A 290 -11.64 -2.78 5.74
N TYR A 291 -11.15 -1.89 6.60
CA TYR A 291 -9.75 -1.48 6.67
C TYR A 291 -9.18 -1.50 8.11
N LEU A 292 -10.01 -1.84 9.10
CA LEU A 292 -9.62 -2.01 10.50
C LEU A 292 -9.40 -3.49 10.80
N GLN A 293 -8.30 -3.78 11.49
CA GLN A 293 -8.01 -5.08 12.08
C GLN A 293 -8.70 -5.23 13.44
N SER A 294 -8.68 -4.18 14.26
CA SER A 294 -9.36 -4.17 15.54
C SER A 294 -9.72 -2.75 16.01
N VAL A 295 -10.66 -2.70 16.96
CA VAL A 295 -10.97 -1.49 17.73
C VAL A 295 -10.86 -1.82 19.21
N LYS A 296 -10.08 -1.02 19.95
CA LYS A 296 -9.93 -1.10 21.40
C LYS A 296 -10.61 0.11 22.04
N LEU A 297 -11.33 -0.13 23.13
CA LEU A 297 -11.77 0.94 24.02
C LEU A 297 -10.61 1.26 24.98
N GLU A 298 -10.03 2.46 24.86
CA GLU A 298 -8.73 2.86 25.45
C GLU A 298 -8.67 2.61 26.97
N ASP A 299 -9.68 3.10 27.69
CA ASP A 299 -9.82 2.98 29.15
C ASP A 299 -10.27 1.58 29.62
N SER A 300 -10.16 0.56 28.77
CA SER A 300 -10.61 -0.79 29.08
C SER A 300 -9.74 -1.87 28.42
N ARG A 301 -9.93 -3.12 28.87
CA ARG A 301 -9.34 -4.30 28.20
C ARG A 301 -10.17 -4.81 27.02
N ARG A 302 -11.24 -4.12 26.63
CA ARG A 302 -12.19 -4.57 25.59
C ARG A 302 -11.63 -4.28 24.20
N ILE A 303 -11.49 -5.32 23.39
CA ILE A 303 -11.02 -5.25 22.00
C ILE A 303 -11.98 -6.05 21.13
N VAL A 304 -12.46 -5.46 20.05
CA VAL A 304 -13.29 -6.13 19.03
C VAL A 304 -12.45 -6.29 17.77
N ARG A 305 -12.36 -7.52 17.25
CA ARG A 305 -11.49 -7.89 16.11
C ARG A 305 -12.26 -8.31 14.85
N SER A 306 -13.58 -8.15 14.86
CA SER A 306 -14.45 -8.55 13.76
C SER A 306 -15.59 -7.57 13.61
N GLU A 307 -15.91 -7.22 12.36
CA GLU A 307 -17.03 -6.35 12.05
C GLU A 307 -18.39 -7.05 12.30
N PRO A 308 -19.42 -6.28 12.71
CA PRO A 308 -19.36 -4.85 13.07
C PRO A 308 -18.66 -4.62 14.43
N PHE A 309 -17.84 -3.57 14.52
CA PHE A 309 -17.13 -3.25 15.76
C PHE A 309 -18.09 -2.60 16.76
N SER A 310 -18.67 -3.42 17.65
CA SER A 310 -19.76 -3.00 18.54
C SER A 310 -19.38 -3.10 20.02
N PHE A 311 -19.69 -2.05 20.77
CA PHE A 311 -19.44 -1.95 22.20
C PHE A 311 -20.74 -1.71 22.95
N VAL A 312 -21.20 -2.74 23.68
CA VAL A 312 -22.34 -2.62 24.60
C VAL A 312 -21.89 -2.02 25.93
N PHE A 313 -22.60 -1.02 26.44
CA PHE A 313 -22.35 -0.40 27.74
C PHE A 313 -23.48 -0.78 28.70
N ARG A 314 -23.11 -1.39 29.85
CA ARG A 314 -24.09 -1.88 30.83
C ARG A 314 -24.73 -0.74 31.62
N GLU A 315 -23.92 0.24 31.97
CA GLU A 315 -24.36 1.50 32.55
C GLU A 315 -24.56 2.47 31.38
N GLY A 316 -25.70 3.17 31.37
CA GLY A 316 -26.01 4.12 30.32
C GLY A 316 -24.92 5.20 30.25
N LEU A 317 -24.35 5.40 29.07
CA LEU A 317 -23.49 6.54 28.79
C LEU A 317 -24.29 7.84 28.91
N GLY A 318 -23.87 8.74 29.80
CA GLY A 318 -24.46 10.07 29.90
C GLY A 318 -24.15 10.92 28.66
N THR A 319 -25.03 11.87 28.35
CA THR A 319 -24.78 12.89 27.33
C THR A 319 -23.46 13.61 27.60
N GLY A 320 -22.65 13.78 26.56
CA GLY A 320 -21.35 14.44 26.65
C GLY A 320 -20.25 13.56 27.25
N ALA A 321 -20.54 12.32 27.64
CA ALA A 321 -19.50 11.37 28.02
C ALA A 321 -18.53 11.17 26.86
N GLU A 322 -17.23 11.20 27.16
CA GLU A 322 -16.17 10.94 26.19
C GLU A 322 -15.78 9.47 26.21
N VAL A 323 -15.73 8.86 25.03
CA VAL A 323 -15.37 7.47 24.83
C VAL A 323 -14.23 7.44 23.80
N LYS A 324 -13.10 6.86 24.19
CA LYS A 324 -11.89 6.82 23.35
C LYS A 324 -11.74 5.48 22.66
N PHE A 325 -11.68 5.49 21.32
CA PHE A 325 -11.50 4.31 20.51
C PHE A 325 -10.13 4.32 19.85
N ALA A 326 -9.25 3.40 20.24
CA ALA A 326 -8.01 3.12 19.53
C ALA A 326 -8.30 2.20 18.33
N LEU A 327 -8.02 2.69 17.14
CA LEU A 327 -8.21 2.03 15.86
C LEU A 327 -6.90 1.38 15.42
N GLU A 328 -6.93 0.07 15.19
CA GLU A 328 -5.84 -0.69 14.59
C GLU A 328 -6.18 -0.98 13.13
N PHE A 329 -5.40 -0.43 12.20
CA PHE A 329 -5.59 -0.60 10.77
C PHE A 329 -4.97 -1.91 10.27
N MET A 330 -5.35 -2.36 9.06
CA MET A 330 -4.72 -3.51 8.42
C MET A 330 -3.25 -3.28 8.03
N GLY A 331 -2.76 -2.04 8.09
CA GLY A 331 -1.34 -1.70 7.97
C GLY A 331 -0.74 -1.93 6.57
N HIS A 332 -1.56 -1.91 5.52
CA HIS A 332 -1.08 -2.14 4.15
C HIS A 332 -0.11 -1.06 3.67
N TYR A 333 -0.22 0.14 4.23
CA TYR A 333 0.63 1.29 3.92
C TYR A 333 1.41 1.78 5.16
N ASN A 334 1.53 0.95 6.20
CA ASN A 334 2.07 1.33 7.51
C ASN A 334 1.24 2.42 8.21
N GLU A 335 -0.09 2.40 8.06
CA GLU A 335 -0.97 3.34 8.75
C GLU A 335 -0.75 3.29 10.28
N PRO A 336 -0.66 4.45 10.97
CA PRO A 336 -0.54 4.46 12.43
C PRO A 336 -1.84 4.03 13.07
N ASN A 337 -1.75 3.50 14.29
CA ASN A 337 -2.92 3.42 15.14
C ASN A 337 -3.39 4.83 15.51
N VAL A 338 -4.69 5.07 15.40
CA VAL A 338 -5.30 6.38 15.67
C VAL A 338 -6.29 6.24 16.81
N VAL A 339 -6.28 7.18 17.75
CA VAL A 339 -7.30 7.26 18.80
C VAL A 339 -8.34 8.30 18.38
N ILE A 340 -9.61 7.90 18.40
CA ILE A 340 -10.75 8.80 18.17
C ILE A 340 -11.46 9.05 19.49
N ASP A 341 -11.59 10.33 19.82
CA ASP A 341 -12.43 10.81 20.91
C ASP A 341 -13.86 10.97 20.40
N TYR A 342 -14.78 10.15 20.93
CA TYR A 342 -16.20 10.19 20.62
C TYR A 342 -16.97 10.77 21.80
N SER A 343 -17.68 11.88 21.58
CA SER A 343 -18.58 12.46 22.57
C SER A 343 -20.01 11.98 22.32
N VAL A 344 -20.63 11.42 23.35
CA VAL A 344 -21.98 10.85 23.27
C VAL A 344 -23.03 11.95 23.06
N SER A 345 -23.84 11.84 22.01
CA SER A 345 -24.94 12.75 21.70
C SER A 345 -26.20 12.42 22.51
N GLU A 346 -27.10 13.41 22.64
CA GLU A 346 -28.44 13.21 23.24
C GLU A 346 -29.39 12.39 22.34
N GLU A 347 -29.16 12.44 21.04
CA GLU A 347 -30.06 11.86 20.05
C GLU A 347 -29.65 10.41 19.73
N ASP A 348 -30.55 9.46 20.04
CA ASP A 348 -30.39 8.06 19.69
C ASP A 348 -30.41 7.90 18.16
N GLY A 349 -29.50 7.09 17.63
CA GLY A 349 -29.35 6.90 16.18
C GLY A 349 -28.53 7.98 15.48
N ALA A 350 -28.02 8.98 16.20
CA ALA A 350 -27.10 9.95 15.63
C ALA A 350 -25.84 9.27 15.10
N GLU A 351 -25.46 9.64 13.88
CA GLU A 351 -24.24 9.19 13.22
C GLU A 351 -23.21 10.31 13.24
N ARG A 352 -21.97 9.97 13.61
CA ARG A 352 -20.81 10.85 13.44
C ARG A 352 -19.88 10.27 12.40
N VAL A 353 -19.53 11.09 11.42
CA VAL A 353 -18.63 10.73 10.33
C VAL A 353 -17.25 11.30 10.61
N TYR A 354 -16.23 10.46 10.53
CA TYR A 354 -14.82 10.82 10.63
C TYR A 354 -14.14 10.49 9.31
N ASP A 355 -13.67 11.51 8.60
CA ASP A 355 -12.85 11.35 7.40
C ASP A 355 -11.37 11.35 7.82
N LEU A 356 -10.72 10.21 7.64
CA LEU A 356 -9.32 9.97 7.96
C LEU A 356 -8.49 9.98 6.67
N SER A 357 -7.33 10.61 6.71
CA SER A 357 -6.41 10.68 5.58
C SER A 357 -4.99 10.34 6.00
N TYR A 358 -4.30 9.56 5.19
CA TYR A 358 -2.92 9.15 5.40
C TYR A 358 -2.16 9.22 4.07
N ASP A 359 -1.00 9.87 4.04
CA ASP A 359 -0.13 9.88 2.85
C ASP A 359 0.88 8.73 2.99
N PRO A 360 0.79 7.66 2.18
CA PRO A 360 1.69 6.52 2.30
C PRO A 360 3.13 6.81 1.87
N ARG A 361 3.40 7.97 1.28
CA ARG A 361 4.76 8.44 0.95
C ARG A 361 5.32 9.30 2.07
N VAL A 362 4.44 9.94 2.83
CA VAL A 362 4.76 10.39 4.18
C VAL A 362 4.71 9.13 5.03
N SER A 363 5.77 8.34 4.90
CA SER A 363 6.15 7.42 5.98
C SER A 363 5.94 8.18 7.29
N LEU A 364 5.40 7.54 8.32
CA LEU A 364 5.52 8.12 9.66
C LEU A 364 6.98 8.30 10.07
N SER A 365 7.94 7.95 9.22
CA SER A 365 9.16 8.74 9.14
C SER A 365 8.79 10.17 8.70
N VAL A 366 8.55 11.03 9.69
CA VAL A 366 8.70 12.51 9.62
C VAL A 366 10.16 12.90 9.23
N ASN A 367 10.86 11.97 8.61
CA ASN A 367 12.26 11.74 8.71
C ASN A 367 12.85 11.20 7.41
N ALA A 368 12.08 10.81 6.39
CA ALA A 368 12.68 10.57 5.08
C ALA A 368 13.46 11.82 4.66
N PHE A 369 14.76 11.68 4.51
CA PHE A 369 15.66 12.80 4.25
C PHE A 369 16.60 12.43 3.11
N SER A 370 17.02 13.45 2.37
CA SER A 370 18.15 13.34 1.47
C SER A 370 19.38 13.93 2.12
N LEU A 371 20.52 13.26 1.97
CA LEU A 371 21.81 13.77 2.44
C LEU A 371 22.33 14.90 1.55
N TYR A 372 21.91 14.92 0.28
CA TYR A 372 22.43 15.83 -0.73
C TYR A 372 21.29 16.39 -1.58
N GLU A 373 21.27 17.70 -1.79
CA GLU A 373 20.32 18.31 -2.73
C GLU A 373 20.76 18.05 -4.18
N SER A 374 19.83 17.61 -5.02
CA SER A 374 20.12 17.34 -6.44
C SER A 374 20.59 18.60 -7.17
N GLY A 375 21.62 18.45 -8.00
CA GLY A 375 22.16 19.51 -8.84
C GLY A 375 23.02 20.54 -8.12
N THR A 376 23.39 20.29 -6.86
CA THR A 376 24.29 21.18 -6.09
C THR A 376 25.78 20.92 -6.34
N ASP A 377 26.13 19.71 -6.78
CA ASP A 377 27.50 19.33 -7.12
C ASP A 377 27.64 19.21 -8.65
N ASN A 378 28.36 20.14 -9.26
CA ASN A 378 28.56 20.17 -10.72
C ASN A 378 29.67 19.22 -11.20
N ASP A 379 30.43 18.62 -10.27
CA ASP A 379 31.58 17.78 -10.57
C ASP A 379 31.23 16.28 -10.59
N VAL A 380 29.95 15.92 -10.40
CA VAL A 380 29.47 14.53 -10.43
C VAL A 380 28.63 14.21 -11.67
N THR A 381 28.59 12.93 -12.05
CA THR A 381 27.73 12.49 -13.14
C THR A 381 26.25 12.59 -12.77
N LYS A 382 25.35 12.70 -13.76
CA LYS A 382 23.89 12.69 -13.50
C LYS A 382 23.40 11.42 -12.79
N ALA A 383 24.09 10.29 -12.99
CA ALA A 383 23.78 9.04 -12.30
C ALA A 383 24.17 9.14 -10.82
N CYS A 384 25.35 9.67 -10.54
CA CYS A 384 25.82 9.93 -9.18
C CYS A 384 24.93 10.94 -8.44
N ASP A 385 24.60 12.07 -9.07
CA ASP A 385 23.71 13.09 -8.49
C ASP A 385 22.35 12.49 -8.10
N LYS A 386 21.77 11.67 -8.98
CA LYS A 386 20.52 10.95 -8.70
C LYS A 386 20.66 9.94 -7.56
N ALA A 387 21.80 9.24 -7.46
CA ALA A 387 22.04 8.28 -6.40
C ALA A 387 22.22 8.98 -5.05
N MET A 388 22.98 10.09 -5.00
CA MET A 388 23.25 10.85 -3.78
C MET A 388 22.02 11.57 -3.25
N SER A 389 21.19 12.11 -4.15
CA SER A 389 19.96 12.84 -3.79
C SER A 389 18.76 11.94 -3.50
N ALA A 390 18.90 10.61 -3.62
CA ALA A 390 17.84 9.67 -3.30
C ALA A 390 17.46 9.74 -1.81
N ASP A 391 16.16 9.65 -1.54
CA ASP A 391 15.64 9.68 -0.17
C ASP A 391 16.07 8.44 0.63
N ILE A 392 16.45 8.68 1.88
CA ILE A 392 16.74 7.67 2.89
C ILE A 392 15.54 7.60 3.84
N ASP A 393 14.82 6.48 3.83
CA ASP A 393 13.65 6.22 4.68
C ASP A 393 14.09 5.71 6.06
N CYS A 394 14.60 6.62 6.87
CA CYS A 394 15.06 6.40 8.24
C CYS A 394 14.59 7.52 9.16
N ASP A 395 14.73 7.34 10.48
CA ASP A 395 14.64 8.47 11.41
C ASP A 395 15.80 9.47 11.18
N ARG A 396 15.59 10.79 11.34
CA ARG A 396 16.64 11.81 11.07
C ARG A 396 17.79 11.73 12.06
N GLU A 397 17.59 11.08 13.21
CA GLU A 397 18.66 10.87 14.17
C GLU A 397 19.83 10.09 13.54
N VAL A 398 19.55 9.29 12.51
CA VAL A 398 20.58 8.58 11.73
C VAL A 398 21.59 9.53 11.07
N ILE A 399 21.25 10.81 10.85
CA ILE A 399 22.19 11.85 10.37
C ILE A 399 23.30 12.12 11.38
N SER A 400 23.04 11.99 12.69
CA SER A 400 24.04 12.25 13.73
C SER A 400 25.24 11.29 13.63
N PHE A 401 25.03 10.12 13.01
CA PHE A 401 26.09 9.13 12.75
C PHE A 401 27.14 9.59 11.73
N LEU A 402 26.89 10.65 10.94
CA LEU A 402 27.89 11.22 10.02
C LEU A 402 29.18 11.69 10.72
N ASN A 403 29.06 12.05 12.00
CA ASN A 403 30.15 12.59 12.81
C ASN A 403 31.22 11.53 13.17
N GLY A 404 30.90 10.24 13.06
CA GLY A 404 31.82 9.16 13.44
C GLY A 404 31.98 8.97 14.96
N GLY A 405 32.65 7.89 15.38
CA GLY A 405 33.00 7.62 16.78
C GLY A 405 32.29 6.41 17.38
N TRP A 406 32.25 6.33 18.71
CA TRP A 406 31.50 5.30 19.44
C TRP A 406 30.02 5.68 19.50
N TYR A 407 29.18 4.95 18.76
CA TYR A 407 27.73 5.12 18.78
C TYR A 407 27.15 4.39 20.00
N GLY A 408 26.82 5.15 21.06
CA GLY A 408 26.19 4.65 22.28
C GLY A 408 24.67 4.45 22.14
N SER A 409 23.98 4.28 23.27
CA SER A 409 22.51 4.26 23.29
C SER A 409 21.95 5.61 22.86
N LEU A 410 20.80 5.61 22.20
CA LEU A 410 20.03 6.82 21.91
C LEU A 410 19.21 7.23 23.14
N ASP A 411 18.66 8.44 23.10
CA ASP A 411 17.95 9.08 24.23
C ASP A 411 16.78 8.27 24.82
N SER A 412 16.20 7.33 24.04
CA SER A 412 15.17 6.41 24.53
C SER A 412 15.07 5.13 23.71
N GLU A 413 14.56 4.06 24.31
CA GLU A 413 14.26 2.80 23.59
C GLU A 413 13.26 3.02 22.44
N ALA A 414 12.28 3.90 22.61
CA ALA A 414 11.32 4.25 21.55
C ALA A 414 12.00 4.92 20.33
N LEU A 415 12.98 5.79 20.58
CA LEU A 415 13.80 6.40 19.51
C LEU A 415 14.70 5.35 18.85
N THR A 416 15.31 4.46 19.63
CA THR A 416 16.09 3.34 19.11
C THR A 416 15.23 2.42 18.24
N ASP A 417 14.02 2.07 18.65
CA ASP A 417 13.09 1.27 17.85
C ASP A 417 12.66 1.97 16.55
N ALA A 418 12.48 3.30 16.58
CA ALA A 418 12.17 4.11 15.39
C ALA A 418 13.33 4.15 14.38
N VAL A 419 14.58 4.22 14.88
CA VAL A 419 15.79 4.13 14.04
C VAL A 419 16.00 2.69 13.52
N CYS A 420 15.81 1.69 14.36
CA CYS A 420 16.19 0.30 14.11
C CYS A 420 15.14 -0.53 13.37
N THR A 421 14.45 0.10 12.42
CA THR A 421 13.47 -0.57 11.55
C THR A 421 14.15 -1.31 10.40
N LYS A 422 13.51 -2.37 9.90
CA LYS A 422 13.96 -3.07 8.69
C LYS A 422 13.92 -2.16 7.45
N ALA A 423 12.97 -1.23 7.39
CA ALA A 423 12.84 -0.25 6.32
C ALA A 423 14.07 0.67 6.28
N CYS A 424 14.45 1.22 7.43
CA CYS A 424 15.64 2.06 7.56
C CYS A 424 16.92 1.32 7.17
N SER A 425 17.12 0.09 7.66
CA SER A 425 18.31 -0.68 7.29
C SER A 425 18.40 -0.97 5.79
N GLN A 426 17.27 -1.33 5.17
CA GLN A 426 17.23 -1.59 3.73
C GLN A 426 17.47 -0.31 2.93
N SER A 427 16.86 0.80 3.34
CA SER A 427 17.01 2.09 2.66
C SER A 427 18.45 2.60 2.71
N LEU A 428 19.12 2.49 3.87
CA LEU A 428 20.55 2.84 4.00
C LEU A 428 21.46 1.95 3.15
N GLN A 429 21.21 0.64 3.12
CA GLN A 429 21.98 -0.29 2.29
C GLN A 429 21.79 0.00 0.80
N ASP A 430 20.55 0.26 0.37
CA ASP A 430 20.23 0.56 -1.02
C ASP A 430 20.86 1.89 -1.44
N TRP A 431 20.75 2.92 -0.61
CA TRP A 431 21.40 4.22 -0.82
C TRP A 431 22.91 4.06 -0.95
N TYR A 432 23.55 3.39 0.03
CA TYR A 432 25.00 3.18 0.04
C TYR A 432 25.47 2.38 -1.19
N THR A 433 24.73 1.34 -1.57
CA THR A 433 25.05 0.51 -2.73
C THR A 433 24.96 1.30 -4.03
N ASN A 434 23.92 2.13 -4.18
CA ASN A 434 23.72 2.94 -5.38
C ASN A 434 24.78 4.04 -5.50
N VAL A 435 25.09 4.74 -4.39
CA VAL A 435 26.14 5.78 -4.38
C VAL A 435 27.51 5.16 -4.63
N SER A 436 27.85 4.04 -3.99
CA SER A 436 29.15 3.37 -4.20
C SER A 436 29.32 2.84 -5.63
N LYS A 437 28.22 2.55 -6.31
CA LYS A 437 28.22 2.07 -7.69
C LYS A 437 28.39 3.21 -8.70
N ASP A 438 27.68 4.31 -8.48
CA ASP A 438 27.54 5.38 -9.47
C ASP A 438 28.43 6.62 -9.18
N CYS A 439 29.08 6.70 -8.01
CA CYS A 439 29.95 7.80 -7.55
C CYS A 439 31.38 7.35 -7.19
N GLU A 440 32.30 8.30 -7.02
CA GLU A 440 33.66 8.07 -6.48
C GLU A 440 33.65 7.72 -4.97
N GLU A 441 34.67 6.98 -4.50
CA GLU A 441 34.75 6.44 -3.11
C GLU A 441 34.56 7.50 -2.02
N ASP A 442 35.09 8.71 -2.21
CA ASP A 442 35.01 9.78 -1.21
C ASP A 442 33.57 10.28 -0.98
N LYS A 443 32.68 10.14 -1.97
CA LYS A 443 31.26 10.53 -1.88
C LYS A 443 30.41 9.46 -1.17
N ALA A 444 30.82 8.19 -1.27
CA ALA A 444 30.18 7.08 -0.55
C ALA A 444 30.50 7.07 0.97
N ARG A 445 31.49 7.85 1.40
CA ARG A 445 31.97 7.94 2.79
C ARG A 445 30.89 8.32 3.80
N GLY A 446 29.99 9.24 3.43
CA GLY A 446 28.88 9.68 4.30
C GLY A 446 27.90 8.55 4.60
N GLY A 447 27.45 7.83 3.58
CA GLY A 447 26.53 6.69 3.75
C GLY A 447 27.16 5.51 4.47
N LEU A 448 28.46 5.25 4.26
CA LEU A 448 29.16 4.19 4.98
C LEU A 448 29.22 4.47 6.50
N ARG A 449 29.47 5.71 6.90
CA ARG A 449 29.47 6.11 8.32
C ARG A 449 28.11 5.91 8.96
N ILE A 450 27.06 6.37 8.27
CA ILE A 450 25.69 6.23 8.71
C ILE A 450 25.31 4.75 8.84
N TRP A 451 25.64 3.94 7.84
CA TRP A 451 25.37 2.50 7.85
C TRP A 451 26.07 1.80 9.03
N THR A 452 27.34 2.12 9.28
CA THR A 452 28.10 1.58 10.42
C THR A 452 27.49 2.03 11.74
N GLY A 453 27.08 3.29 11.87
CA GLY A 453 26.41 3.81 13.06
C GLY A 453 25.06 3.15 13.33
N TRP A 454 24.27 2.93 12.28
CA TRP A 454 23.02 2.19 12.36
C TRP A 454 23.26 0.74 12.81
N ASN A 455 24.20 0.03 12.19
CA ASN A 455 24.50 -1.37 12.50
C ASN A 455 25.00 -1.55 13.94
N ALA A 456 25.79 -0.59 14.42
CA ALA A 456 26.25 -0.52 15.81
C ALA A 456 25.09 -0.30 16.81
N THR A 457 24.25 0.70 16.53
CA THR A 457 23.15 1.12 17.41
C THR A 457 22.04 0.06 17.49
N CYS A 458 21.75 -0.59 16.36
CA CYS A 458 20.65 -1.54 16.21
C CYS A 458 21.01 -2.99 16.51
N LEU A 459 22.24 -3.25 16.99
CA LEU A 459 22.65 -4.58 17.39
C LEU A 459 21.86 -5.01 18.64
N LYS A 460 21.19 -6.16 18.56
CA LYS A 460 20.48 -6.77 19.68
C LYS A 460 21.18 -8.02 20.18
N ASP A 461 21.13 -8.24 21.48
CA ASP A 461 21.50 -9.52 22.07
C ASP A 461 20.49 -10.59 21.69
N THR A 462 20.96 -11.73 21.19
CA THR A 462 20.09 -12.80 20.71
C THR A 462 19.38 -13.57 21.81
N LYS A 463 19.85 -13.47 23.07
CA LYS A 463 19.25 -14.18 24.21
C LYS A 463 18.15 -13.35 24.88
N THR A 464 18.39 -12.07 25.08
CA THR A 464 17.50 -11.16 25.82
C THR A 464 16.63 -10.28 24.93
N GLY A 465 17.03 -10.05 23.67
CA GLY A 465 16.35 -9.14 22.76
C GLY A 465 16.57 -7.64 23.07
N ARG A 466 17.36 -7.31 24.11
CA ARG A 466 17.76 -5.93 24.43
C ARG A 466 18.80 -5.42 23.43
N TYR A 467 18.87 -4.10 23.26
CA TYR A 467 19.93 -3.47 22.48
C TYR A 467 21.28 -3.63 23.19
N CYS A 468 22.30 -3.94 22.41
CA CYS A 468 23.64 -4.19 22.92
C CYS A 468 24.27 -2.95 23.57
N ASN A 469 23.94 -1.75 23.07
CA ASN A 469 24.41 -0.52 23.71
C ASN A 469 23.82 -0.32 25.11
N ASP A 470 22.55 -0.69 25.33
CA ASP A 470 21.93 -0.62 26.65
C ASP A 470 22.54 -1.66 27.60
N ILE A 471 22.86 -2.85 27.09
CA ILE A 471 23.54 -3.89 27.89
C ILE A 471 24.95 -3.42 28.30
N ILE A 472 25.71 -2.82 27.37
CA ILE A 472 27.07 -2.33 27.65
C ILE A 472 27.04 -1.12 28.58
N ALA A 473 26.01 -0.26 28.47
CA ALA A 473 25.81 0.85 29.40
C ALA A 473 25.52 0.39 30.84
N ASP A 474 25.01 -0.82 31.02
CA ASP A 474 24.80 -1.44 32.34
C ASP A 474 26.07 -2.09 32.92
N PHE A 475 27.19 -2.12 32.17
CA PHE A 475 28.44 -2.71 32.67
C PHE A 475 29.02 -1.92 33.84
N THR A 476 29.88 -2.59 34.60
CA THR A 476 30.55 -2.00 35.75
C THR A 476 31.44 -0.85 35.30
N ASP A 477 31.20 0.35 35.82
CA ASP A 477 32.03 1.54 35.56
C ASP A 477 33.40 1.37 36.22
N VAL A 478 34.42 1.07 35.40
CA VAL A 478 35.81 0.86 35.81
C VAL A 478 36.72 1.84 35.09
N GLY A 479 37.88 2.15 35.68
CA GLY A 479 38.80 3.14 35.10
C GLY A 479 39.51 2.66 33.84
N GLU A 480 39.69 1.35 33.70
CA GLU A 480 40.33 0.68 32.56
C GLU A 480 39.55 -0.61 32.22
N ASP A 481 39.35 -0.90 30.93
CA ASP A 481 38.60 -2.07 30.47
C ASP A 481 39.20 -3.41 30.96
N GLU A 482 40.48 -3.41 31.31
CA GLU A 482 41.15 -4.54 31.95
C GLU A 482 40.55 -4.95 33.30
N GLU A 483 39.86 -4.03 33.97
CA GLU A 483 39.24 -4.20 35.28
C GLU A 483 37.77 -4.65 35.18
N LEU A 484 37.20 -4.71 33.97
CA LEU A 484 35.83 -5.21 33.75
C LEU A 484 35.70 -6.66 34.23
N PRO A 485 34.57 -7.02 34.87
CA PRO A 485 34.22 -8.41 35.16
C PRO A 485 34.33 -9.29 33.91
N HIS A 486 34.79 -10.54 34.10
CA HIS A 486 35.06 -11.46 32.99
C HIS A 486 33.82 -11.72 32.11
N ASP A 487 32.64 -11.80 32.72
CA ASP A 487 31.37 -12.00 32.04
C ASP A 487 30.90 -10.79 31.22
N GLU A 488 31.22 -9.56 31.66
CA GLU A 488 30.97 -8.32 30.93
C GLU A 488 31.99 -8.12 29.80
N LEU A 489 33.29 -8.30 30.10
CA LEU A 489 34.38 -8.24 29.12
C LEU A 489 34.20 -9.26 27.99
N CYS A 490 33.68 -10.45 28.30
CA CYS A 490 33.43 -11.51 27.32
C CYS A 490 31.98 -11.55 26.83
N HIS A 491 31.16 -10.56 27.17
CA HIS A 491 29.76 -10.55 26.78
C HIS A 491 29.61 -10.44 25.25
N PRO A 492 28.73 -11.24 24.60
CA PRO A 492 28.61 -11.27 23.13
C PRO A 492 28.34 -9.91 22.48
N CYS A 493 27.60 -9.03 23.15
CA CYS A 493 27.39 -7.66 22.68
C CYS A 493 28.68 -6.84 22.61
N TYR A 494 29.51 -6.92 23.65
CA TYR A 494 30.76 -6.17 23.74
C TYR A 494 31.77 -6.65 22.69
N VAL A 495 31.93 -7.98 22.58
CA VAL A 495 32.80 -8.59 21.55
C VAL A 495 32.36 -8.18 20.14
N LYS A 496 31.07 -8.35 19.81
CA LYS A 496 30.56 -7.98 18.47
C LYS A 496 30.72 -6.49 18.18
N ARG A 497 30.54 -5.62 19.18
CA ARG A 497 30.76 -4.18 19.04
C ARG A 497 32.21 -3.87 18.68
N LEU A 498 33.18 -4.48 19.34
CA LEU A 498 34.60 -4.33 19.02
C LEU A 498 34.94 -4.88 17.62
N GLU A 499 34.38 -6.03 17.24
CA GLU A 499 34.61 -6.63 15.92
C GLU A 499 34.05 -5.80 14.75
N MET A 500 32.98 -5.05 14.97
CA MET A 500 32.36 -4.18 13.97
C MET A 500 33.28 -3.02 13.53
N TYR A 501 34.27 -2.66 14.34
CA TYR A 501 35.25 -1.60 14.04
C TYR A 501 36.59 -2.12 13.51
N LYS A 502 36.68 -3.40 13.09
CA LYS A 502 37.84 -3.93 12.34
C LYS A 502 38.23 -2.96 11.21
N PRO A 503 39.53 -2.83 10.88
CA PRO A 503 40.11 -1.66 10.20
C PRO A 503 39.43 -1.35 8.86
N SER A 504 38.33 -0.60 8.95
CA SER A 504 37.81 0.22 7.90
C SER A 504 38.64 1.50 7.95
N PRO A 505 39.15 2.02 6.82
CA PRO A 505 39.94 3.27 6.77
C PRO A 505 39.21 4.50 7.34
N TYR A 506 37.96 4.34 7.78
CA TYR A 506 37.03 5.40 8.11
C TYR A 506 36.49 5.33 9.56
N ALA A 507 36.93 4.37 10.38
CA ALA A 507 36.61 4.33 11.82
C ALA A 507 37.50 5.33 12.58
N LEU A 508 36.91 6.13 13.48
CA LEU A 508 37.69 6.95 14.41
C LEU A 508 38.21 6.06 15.54
N ASN A 509 39.45 6.29 16.00
CA ASN A 509 40.05 5.60 17.15
C ASN A 509 40.32 4.08 16.95
N ILE A 510 40.74 3.67 15.75
CA ILE A 510 41.08 2.27 15.38
C ILE A 510 42.04 1.62 16.39
N LYS A 511 43.05 2.37 16.86
CA LYS A 511 44.08 1.86 17.77
C LYS A 511 43.52 1.33 19.08
N TRP A 512 42.60 2.06 19.73
CA TRP A 512 41.97 1.62 20.97
C TRP A 512 41.09 0.37 20.74
N HIS A 513 40.34 0.31 19.64
CA HIS A 513 39.50 -0.85 19.31
C HIS A 513 40.33 -2.10 19.05
N GLU A 514 41.50 -1.96 18.39
CA GLU A 514 42.44 -3.06 18.16
C GLU A 514 43.02 -3.57 19.49
N GLU A 515 43.47 -2.66 20.36
CA GLU A 515 44.00 -2.99 21.69
C GLU A 515 42.94 -3.71 22.56
N GLN A 516 41.68 -3.23 22.53
CA GLN A 516 40.59 -3.85 23.27
C GLN A 516 40.15 -5.20 22.70
N LEU A 517 40.12 -5.34 21.37
CA LEU A 517 39.80 -6.62 20.74
C LEU A 517 40.91 -7.66 21.04
N GLU A 518 42.18 -7.26 21.07
CA GLU A 518 43.29 -8.10 21.51
C GLU A 518 43.17 -8.50 22.98
N LEU A 519 42.79 -7.57 23.86
CA LEU A 519 42.54 -7.84 25.28
C LEU A 519 41.41 -8.86 25.48
N VAL A 520 40.29 -8.67 24.81
CA VAL A 520 39.14 -9.58 24.80
C VAL A 520 39.56 -10.94 24.27
N HIS A 521 40.24 -11.02 23.12
CA HIS A 521 40.73 -12.30 22.59
C HIS A 521 41.67 -13.00 23.58
N LYS A 522 42.53 -12.26 24.27
CA LYS A 522 43.48 -12.81 25.25
C LYS A 522 42.79 -13.32 26.52
N LYS A 523 41.81 -12.60 27.06
CA LYS A 523 41.13 -12.91 28.34
C LYS A 523 39.91 -13.83 28.18
N CYS A 524 39.27 -13.82 27.01
CA CYS A 524 38.06 -14.58 26.70
C CYS A 524 38.31 -15.87 25.89
N ALA A 525 39.54 -16.13 25.43
CA ALA A 525 39.89 -17.35 24.68
C ALA A 525 39.59 -18.68 25.41
N SER A 526 39.31 -18.66 26.72
CA SER A 526 38.96 -19.84 27.51
C SER A 526 37.46 -20.18 27.54
N SER A 527 36.57 -19.39 26.92
CA SER A 527 35.12 -19.71 26.83
C SER A 527 34.70 -20.39 25.51
N THR A 528 35.64 -21.06 24.82
CA THR A 528 35.34 -21.87 23.63
C THR A 528 35.50 -23.36 23.90
N SER A 529 34.49 -23.94 24.56
CA SER A 529 34.06 -25.36 24.49
C SER A 529 32.84 -25.48 25.42
N THR A 530 31.64 -25.85 25.01
CA THR A 530 31.28 -27.05 24.24
C THR A 530 29.82 -26.90 23.79
N GLU A 531 29.57 -26.76 22.49
CA GLU A 531 28.34 -27.26 21.87
C GLU A 531 28.64 -27.52 20.38
N THR A 532 29.44 -28.56 20.17
CA THR A 532 29.47 -29.27 18.88
C THR A 532 29.59 -30.75 19.21
N ALA A 533 28.45 -31.42 19.32
CA ALA A 533 28.37 -32.87 19.24
C ALA A 533 27.70 -33.23 17.91
N ALA A 534 28.58 -33.54 16.96
CA ALA A 534 28.45 -34.47 15.84
C ALA A 534 27.05 -34.91 15.39
N THR A 535 26.77 -34.74 14.09
CA THR A 535 26.32 -35.88 13.28
C THR A 535 26.81 -35.71 11.84
N THR A 536 27.81 -36.53 11.50
CA THR A 536 28.25 -36.79 10.12
C THR A 536 27.19 -37.57 9.34
N SER A 537 27.04 -37.20 8.07
CA SER A 537 26.32 -37.94 7.03
C SER A 537 26.81 -39.39 6.90
N SER A 538 25.90 -40.35 6.94
CA SER A 538 26.05 -41.62 6.22
C SER A 538 24.70 -42.09 5.63
N LYS A 539 24.74 -42.41 4.34
CA LYS A 539 23.72 -43.18 3.63
C LYS A 539 23.69 -44.60 4.17
N SER A 540 22.50 -45.16 4.35
CA SER A 540 22.23 -46.59 4.15
C SER A 540 20.73 -46.85 4.02
N GLU A 541 20.37 -47.65 3.02
CA GLU A 541 19.06 -48.24 2.71
C GLU A 541 18.46 -49.00 3.90
N PRO A 542 17.16 -49.34 3.83
CA PRO A 542 16.69 -50.57 4.45
C PRO A 542 16.10 -51.53 3.41
N SER A 543 16.67 -52.74 3.39
CA SER A 543 16.05 -53.95 2.85
C SER A 543 14.88 -54.38 3.75
N GLY A 544 13.86 -54.98 3.13
CA GLY A 544 12.62 -55.38 3.78
C GLY A 544 12.62 -56.78 4.38
N ALA A 545 11.53 -57.07 5.11
CA ALA A 545 10.66 -58.26 5.04
C ALA A 545 9.79 -58.29 6.31
N THR A 546 8.48 -58.04 6.21
CA THR A 546 7.38 -59.01 5.99
C THR A 546 6.93 -59.76 7.26
N THR A 547 5.68 -59.54 7.67
CA THR A 547 4.66 -60.56 7.99
C THR A 547 3.31 -59.84 8.25
N THR A 548 2.39 -59.87 7.28
CA THR A 548 1.14 -60.68 7.21
C THR A 548 0.04 -60.31 8.22
N ALA A 549 -1.08 -59.77 7.73
CA ALA A 549 -2.44 -60.26 8.02
C ALA A 549 -3.49 -59.55 7.14
N GLU A 550 -4.50 -60.32 6.75
CA GLU A 550 -5.46 -60.12 5.67
C GLU A 550 -6.72 -59.30 6.02
N ALA A 551 -7.40 -58.86 4.95
CA ALA A 551 -8.85 -58.82 4.74
C ALA A 551 -9.77 -58.04 5.70
N SER A 552 -10.53 -57.06 5.16
CA SER A 552 -11.85 -57.36 4.58
C SER A 552 -12.59 -56.12 4.08
N LYS A 553 -13.34 -56.35 3.00
CA LYS A 553 -14.41 -55.52 2.45
C LYS A 553 -15.52 -55.33 3.47
N THR A 554 -16.22 -54.19 3.48
CA THR A 554 -17.69 -54.18 3.32
C THR A 554 -18.21 -52.85 2.81
N SER A 555 -19.04 -52.94 1.77
CA SER A 555 -19.96 -51.94 1.25
C SER A 555 -21.21 -51.80 2.14
N GLN A 556 -21.88 -50.65 2.04
CA GLN A 556 -23.35 -50.45 2.05
C GLN A 556 -23.57 -48.96 1.68
N THR A 557 -23.99 -48.53 0.48
CA THR A 557 -25.25 -48.66 -0.28
C THR A 557 -26.54 -48.61 0.53
N ALA A 558 -27.30 -47.52 0.32
CA ALA A 558 -28.76 -47.40 0.10
C ALA A 558 -29.19 -45.98 0.52
N SER A 559 -29.51 -45.06 -0.40
CA SER A 559 -30.84 -44.88 -1.01
C SER A 559 -31.89 -44.50 0.05
N SER A 560 -32.77 -43.51 -0.12
CA SER A 560 -33.41 -42.94 -1.30
C SER A 560 -34.41 -41.89 -0.79
N GLU A 561 -34.66 -40.86 -1.61
CA GLU A 561 -35.99 -40.30 -1.93
C GLU A 561 -36.86 -39.74 -0.78
N ASP A 562 -37.69 -38.70 -0.92
CA ASP A 562 -38.23 -38.03 -2.10
C ASP A 562 -38.94 -36.73 -1.65
N LYS A 563 -39.09 -35.81 -2.61
CA LYS A 563 -40.26 -34.90 -2.82
C LYS A 563 -40.63 -33.86 -1.75
N SER A 564 -41.22 -32.70 -2.06
CA SER A 564 -41.41 -31.81 -3.23
C SER A 564 -42.52 -30.82 -2.82
N VAL A 565 -42.74 -29.77 -3.64
CA VAL A 565 -43.90 -28.83 -3.67
C VAL A 565 -43.73 -27.58 -2.78
N SER A 566 -44.09 -26.34 -3.15
CA SER A 566 -44.27 -25.53 -4.39
C SER A 566 -45.17 -24.34 -4.00
N SER A 567 -44.92 -23.16 -4.60
CA SER A 567 -45.90 -22.06 -4.87
C SER A 567 -46.35 -21.21 -3.66
N THR A 568 -46.51 -19.87 -3.70
CA THR A 568 -47.14 -19.01 -4.73
C THR A 568 -46.86 -17.50 -4.48
N ARG A 569 -46.96 -16.68 -5.54
CA ARG A 569 -46.94 -15.18 -5.62
C ARG A 569 -48.08 -14.50 -4.81
N THR A 570 -48.21 -13.18 -4.56
CA THR A 570 -48.06 -11.93 -5.38
C THR A 570 -48.26 -10.66 -4.45
N PRO A 571 -48.42 -9.38 -4.91
CA PRO A 571 -47.69 -8.21 -4.36
C PRO A 571 -48.58 -7.09 -3.76
N VAL A 572 -47.98 -6.02 -3.23
CA VAL A 572 -48.69 -4.75 -2.94
C VAL A 572 -47.82 -3.55 -3.33
N GLN A 573 -48.39 -2.66 -4.14
CA GLN A 573 -47.92 -1.31 -4.46
C GLN A 573 -48.39 -0.31 -3.38
N THR A 574 -47.58 0.70 -3.08
CA THR A 574 -48.09 2.02 -2.66
C THR A 574 -47.14 3.13 -3.11
N THR A 575 -47.74 4.26 -3.44
CA THR A 575 -47.26 5.43 -4.20
C THR A 575 -46.82 6.61 -3.33
N SER A 576 -46.19 7.60 -4.00
CA SER A 576 -46.05 9.05 -3.63
C SER A 576 -45.04 9.36 -2.50
N SER A 577 -44.27 10.45 -2.49
CA SER A 577 -44.34 11.79 -3.12
C SER A 577 -42.98 12.51 -2.97
N GLU A 578 -42.65 13.44 -3.89
CA GLU A 578 -41.63 14.49 -3.68
C GLU A 578 -41.97 15.39 -2.47
N PRO A 579 -41.00 16.14 -1.91
CA PRO A 579 -40.96 17.56 -2.27
C PRO A 579 -39.57 18.25 -2.27
N THR A 580 -39.44 19.22 -3.18
CA THR A 580 -38.89 20.59 -3.05
C THR A 580 -37.46 20.87 -2.53
N ALA A 581 -36.78 21.67 -3.35
CA ALA A 581 -35.58 22.45 -3.06
C ALA A 581 -35.83 23.66 -2.14
N SER A 582 -34.86 24.00 -1.29
CA SER A 582 -34.52 25.39 -0.90
C SER A 582 -33.11 25.42 -0.30
N SER A 583 -32.18 26.15 -0.92
CA SER A 583 -31.68 27.46 -0.49
C SER A 583 -30.44 27.41 0.42
N THR A 584 -29.32 27.82 -0.16
CA THR A 584 -28.11 28.28 0.53
C THR A 584 -28.39 29.47 1.46
N PRO A 585 -27.54 29.65 2.47
CA PRO A 585 -27.00 30.98 2.69
C PRO A 585 -25.48 31.00 2.84
N LYS A 586 -24.90 32.04 2.24
CA LYS A 586 -23.53 32.53 2.45
C LYS A 586 -23.40 33.07 3.87
N SER A 587 -22.26 32.84 4.51
CA SER A 587 -21.69 33.80 5.45
C SER A 587 -20.17 33.74 5.41
N ALA A 588 -19.58 34.82 4.92
CA ALA A 588 -18.19 35.18 5.14
C ALA A 588 -17.99 35.59 6.59
N ALA A 589 -16.86 35.23 7.19
CA ALA A 589 -16.37 35.87 8.41
C ALA A 589 -14.85 36.02 8.31
N ASN A 590 -14.42 37.24 8.59
CA ASN A 590 -13.08 37.79 8.44
C ASN A 590 -12.07 37.17 9.39
N PHE A 591 -10.83 37.09 8.91
CA PHE A 591 -9.61 36.90 9.67
C PHE A 591 -9.29 38.20 10.45
N GLU A 592 -9.20 38.12 11.78
CA GLU A 592 -8.56 39.14 12.61
C GLU A 592 -7.24 38.58 13.17
N GLN A 593 -6.19 39.38 12.98
CA GLN A 593 -4.87 39.20 13.57
C GLN A 593 -4.89 39.63 15.04
N GLY A 594 -4.23 38.86 15.90
CA GLY A 594 -3.96 39.22 17.29
C GLY A 594 -2.53 38.85 17.67
N GLU A 595 -1.68 39.86 17.78
CA GLU A 595 -0.33 39.80 18.35
C GLU A 595 -0.37 39.53 19.86
N TRP A 596 0.59 38.76 20.39
CA TRP A 596 0.95 38.80 21.82
C TRP A 596 2.48 38.74 22.01
N PHE A 597 2.99 39.74 22.75
CA PHE A 597 4.32 39.86 23.39
C PHE A 597 4.64 38.61 24.25
N GLY A 598 5.87 38.14 24.52
CA GLY A 598 7.19 38.76 24.59
C GLY A 598 7.79 38.55 26.00
N SER A 599 8.84 37.72 26.15
CA SER A 599 9.89 37.72 27.22
C SER A 599 10.81 36.50 27.00
N ARG A 600 12.05 36.61 26.52
CA ARG A 600 13.34 37.13 27.06
C ARG A 600 14.22 36.07 27.75
N ALA A 601 15.51 36.11 27.35
CA ALA A 601 16.72 35.40 27.82
C ALA A 601 16.90 33.97 27.24
N LEU A 602 18.03 33.57 26.65
CA LEU A 602 19.43 34.00 26.82
C LEU A 602 20.21 33.85 25.49
N MET A 603 21.12 34.78 25.26
CA MET A 603 21.93 34.98 24.06
C MET A 603 23.37 34.47 24.29
N LEU A 604 24.17 34.42 23.21
CA LEU A 604 25.65 34.31 23.11
C LEU A 604 26.20 32.87 22.99
N LEU A 605 27.03 32.49 22.01
CA LEU A 605 27.92 33.20 21.07
C LEU A 605 28.15 32.32 19.83
N LEU A 606 28.23 32.91 18.64
CA LEU A 606 29.19 32.52 17.59
C LEU A 606 29.29 33.68 16.59
N LEU A 607 30.37 34.44 16.72
CA LEU A 607 30.81 35.47 15.80
C LEU A 607 32.26 35.13 15.40
N MET A 608 32.53 35.26 14.11
CA MET A 608 33.84 35.31 13.45
C MET A 608 34.55 33.95 13.27
N ASN A 609 35.14 33.62 12.12
CA ASN A 609 35.23 34.27 10.82
C ASN A 609 35.83 33.22 9.86
N LEU A 610 35.58 33.45 8.57
CA LEU A 610 36.39 33.12 7.39
C LEU A 610 37.75 32.43 7.64
N PHE A 611 38.10 31.45 6.81
CA PHE A 611 39.10 31.58 5.73
C PHE A 611 39.37 30.19 5.07
N PHE A 612 39.20 30.13 3.75
CA PHE A 612 39.96 29.36 2.75
C PHE A 612 40.53 27.97 3.12
N MET A 613 40.06 26.91 2.45
CA MET A 613 40.63 26.35 1.20
C MET A 613 39.69 25.27 0.64
#